data_AF-F2KE16-F1
#
_entry.id   AF-F2KE16-F1
#
_cell.length_a   1.000
_cell.length_b   1.000
_cell.length_c   1.000
_cell.angle_alpha   90.00
_cell.angle_beta   90.00
_cell.angle_gamma   90.00
#
_symmetry.space_group_name_H-M   'P 1'
#
loop_
_entity.id
_entity.type
_entity.pdbx_description
1 polymer ?
#
loop_
_entity_poly.entity_id
_entity_poly.type
_entity_poly.pdbx_seq_one_letter_code
_entity_poly.pdbx_strand_id
1 'polypeptide(L)'
;MQRCLDKGRFVQILYVYQDPRLAWAFVTAREEAEGRRIRPEHFVDQYFAARDVVNTLKLEFGKNLHVDLLVKHIDNSGRLYKAGVDKIDYHIPEKHTRHELMAMLGINDGATPCLP
;
A
#
# COMPACT_ATOMS: atom_id res chain seq x y z
N MET A 1 -18.67 -0.02 -3.54
CA MET A 1 -18.79 -1.49 -3.41
C MET A 1 -20.24 -1.92 -3.45
N GLN A 2 -21.04 -1.65 -2.41
CA GLN A 2 -22.44 -2.09 -2.26
C GLN A 2 -23.29 -1.96 -3.54
N ARG A 3 -23.39 -0.76 -4.11
CA ARG A 3 -24.14 -0.49 -5.36
C ARG A 3 -23.80 -1.42 -6.54
N CYS A 4 -22.55 -1.89 -6.65
CA CYS A 4 -22.14 -2.80 -7.72
C CYS A 4 -22.58 -4.23 -7.42
N LEU A 5 -22.43 -4.66 -6.16
CA LEU A 5 -22.83 -5.98 -5.70
C LEU A 5 -24.35 -6.17 -5.76
N ASP A 6 -25.12 -5.15 -5.39
CA ASP A 6 -26.59 -5.15 -5.49
C ASP A 6 -27.08 -5.35 -6.93
N LYS A 7 -26.23 -5.02 -7.92
CA LYS A 7 -26.49 -5.19 -9.35
C LYS A 7 -25.90 -6.48 -9.92
N GLY A 8 -25.43 -7.39 -9.07
CA GLY A 8 -24.82 -8.66 -9.49
C GLY A 8 -23.52 -8.50 -10.29
N ARG A 9 -22.84 -7.35 -10.18
CA ARG A 9 -21.59 -7.11 -10.92
C ARG A 9 -20.44 -7.79 -10.22
N PHE A 10 -19.53 -8.35 -11.01
CA PHE A 10 -18.25 -8.81 -10.51
C PHE A 10 -17.42 -7.62 -10.02
N VAL A 11 -16.88 -7.73 -8.80
CA VAL A 11 -16.03 -6.70 -8.22
C VAL A 11 -14.70 -7.30 -7.80
N GLN A 12 -13.63 -6.67 -8.30
CA GLN A 12 -12.26 -7.11 -8.14
C GLN A 12 -11.38 -5.93 -7.70
N ILE A 13 -10.53 -6.17 -6.71
CA ILE A 13 -9.43 -5.27 -6.33
C ILE A 13 -8.14 -5.94 -6.77
N LEU A 14 -7.33 -5.23 -7.56
CA LEU A 14 -5.93 -5.58 -7.78
C LEU A 14 -5.08 -4.79 -6.78
N TYR A 15 -4.68 -5.44 -5.70
CA TYR A 15 -3.78 -4.87 -4.71
C TYR A 15 -2.34 -4.99 -5.19
N VAL A 16 -1.68 -3.85 -5.42
CA VAL A 16 -0.29 -3.82 -5.87
C VAL A 16 0.60 -3.43 -4.71
N TYR A 17 1.47 -4.34 -4.30
CA TYR A 17 2.53 -4.02 -3.36
C TYR A 17 3.84 -3.74 -4.09
N GLN A 18 4.51 -2.69 -3.63
CA GLN A 18 5.81 -2.28 -4.08
C GLN A 18 6.60 -1.80 -2.87
N ASP A 19 7.91 -2.02 -2.88
CA ASP A 19 8.79 -1.48 -1.85
C ASP A 19 8.57 0.04 -1.70
N PRO A 20 8.38 0.54 -0.47
CA PRO A 20 7.96 1.92 -0.26
C PRO A 20 9.05 2.93 -0.67
N ARG A 21 10.34 2.58 -0.70
CA ARG A 21 11.40 3.47 -1.24
C ARG A 21 11.18 3.72 -2.71
N LEU A 22 10.95 2.64 -3.46
CA LEU A 22 10.69 2.74 -4.89
C LEU A 22 9.38 3.47 -5.15
N ALA A 23 8.32 3.13 -4.41
CA ALA A 23 7.02 3.78 -4.57
C ALA A 23 7.12 5.30 -4.33
N TRP A 24 7.86 5.72 -3.30
CA TRP A 24 8.11 7.14 -3.04
C TRP A 24 8.91 7.82 -4.14
N ALA A 25 9.96 7.18 -4.66
CA ALA A 25 10.73 7.73 -5.79
C ALA A 25 9.84 7.99 -7.01
N PHE A 26 8.88 7.12 -7.31
CA PHE A 26 7.89 7.36 -8.37
C PHE A 26 6.95 8.52 -8.05
N VAL A 27 6.53 8.69 -6.79
CA VAL A 27 5.71 9.82 -6.38
C VAL A 27 6.46 11.14 -6.60
N THR A 28 7.71 11.24 -6.15
CA THR A 28 8.54 12.44 -6.31
C THR A 28 8.81 12.76 -7.78
N ALA A 29 9.16 11.75 -8.59
CA ALA A 29 9.38 11.95 -10.02
C ALA A 29 8.11 12.45 -10.75
N ARG A 30 6.93 12.00 -10.32
CA ARG A 30 5.65 12.48 -10.85
C ARG A 30 5.30 13.88 -10.35
N GLU A 31 5.66 14.24 -9.13
CA GLU A 31 5.50 15.61 -8.63
C GLU A 31 6.33 16.59 -9.47
N GLU A 32 7.58 16.23 -9.79
CA GLU A 32 8.45 17.04 -10.66
C GLU A 32 7.89 17.19 -12.09
N ALA A 33 7.28 16.12 -12.64
CA ALA A 33 6.74 16.12 -14.00
C ALA A 33 5.33 16.73 -14.14
N GLU A 34 4.46 16.55 -13.14
CA GLU A 34 3.02 16.83 -13.21
C GLU A 34 2.56 17.90 -12.21
N GLY A 35 3.40 18.33 -11.26
CA GLY A 35 3.11 19.38 -10.27
C GLY A 35 2.16 18.96 -9.14
N ARG A 36 1.79 17.68 -9.03
CA ARG A 36 0.89 17.18 -7.98
C ARG A 36 1.67 16.77 -6.74
N ARG A 37 1.81 17.70 -5.81
CA ARG A 37 2.51 17.46 -4.54
C ARG A 37 1.77 16.50 -3.62
N ILE A 38 2.48 15.47 -3.16
CA ILE A 38 2.04 14.57 -2.08
C ILE A 38 2.95 14.79 -0.89
N ARG A 39 2.38 15.10 0.27
CA ARG A 39 3.19 15.25 1.49
C ARG A 39 3.68 13.87 1.94
N PRO A 40 4.95 13.74 2.37
CA PRO A 40 5.49 12.47 2.86
C PRO A 40 4.62 11.80 3.92
N GLU A 41 4.02 12.56 4.84
CA GLU A 41 3.16 12.00 5.91
C GLU A 41 1.90 11.36 5.32
N HIS A 42 1.29 11.99 4.30
CA HIS A 42 0.13 11.43 3.61
C HIS A 42 0.48 10.16 2.84
N PHE A 43 1.68 10.09 2.26
CA PHE A 43 2.14 8.87 1.62
C PHE A 43 2.27 7.72 2.63
N VAL A 44 2.89 7.99 3.79
CA VAL A 44 3.05 7.01 4.87
C VAL A 44 1.67 6.52 5.34
N ASP A 45 0.75 7.44 5.63
CA ASP A 45 -0.59 7.09 6.10
C ASP A 45 -1.35 6.25 5.05
N GLN A 46 -1.29 6.64 3.78
CA GLN A 46 -1.93 5.89 2.69
C GLN A 46 -1.29 4.52 2.48
N TYR A 47 0.03 4.40 2.64
CA TYR A 47 0.75 3.13 2.50
C TYR A 47 0.23 2.08 3.48
N PHE A 48 0.09 2.42 4.76
CA PHE A 48 -0.44 1.50 5.78
C PHE A 48 -1.96 1.32 5.63
N ALA A 49 -2.71 2.41 5.48
CA ALA A 49 -4.17 2.37 5.43
C ALA A 49 -4.70 1.56 4.23
N ALA A 50 -3.98 1.52 3.10
CA ALA A 50 -4.40 0.75 1.94
C ALA A 50 -4.58 -0.75 2.28
N ARG A 51 -3.67 -1.32 3.07
CA ARG A 51 -3.74 -2.72 3.49
C ARG A 51 -4.94 -2.95 4.41
N ASP A 52 -5.10 -2.10 5.41
CA ASP A 52 -6.18 -2.19 6.39
C ASP A 52 -7.55 -2.11 5.71
N VAL A 53 -7.73 -1.12 4.82
CA VAL A 53 -8.96 -0.93 4.06
C VAL A 53 -9.31 -2.17 3.24
N VAL A 54 -8.35 -2.77 2.52
CA VAL A 54 -8.63 -3.94 1.69
C VAL A 54 -8.95 -5.17 2.54
N ASN A 55 -8.25 -5.36 3.65
CA ASN A 55 -8.58 -6.43 4.60
C ASN A 55 -9.99 -6.23 5.20
N THR A 56 -10.35 -5.01 5.62
CA THR A 56 -11.69 -4.69 6.13
C THR A 56 -12.76 -4.96 5.07
N LEU A 57 -12.55 -4.52 3.83
CA LEU A 57 -13.48 -4.78 2.73
C LEU A 57 -13.62 -6.28 2.45
N LYS A 58 -12.53 -7.05 2.53
CA LYS A 58 -12.57 -8.51 2.33
C LYS A 58 -13.34 -9.22 3.45
N LEU A 59 -13.22 -8.75 4.69
CA LEU A 59 -14.02 -9.24 5.82
C LEU A 59 -15.51 -8.91 5.67
N GLU A 60 -15.82 -7.68 5.23
CA GLU A 60 -17.20 -7.21 5.05
C GLU A 60 -17.93 -7.91 3.89
N PHE A 61 -17.28 -8.03 2.73
CA PHE A 61 -17.90 -8.53 1.50
C PHE A 61 -17.57 -10.00 1.19
N GLY A 62 -16.61 -10.61 1.91
CA GLY A 62 -16.28 -12.03 1.82
C GLY A 62 -16.01 -12.51 0.40
N LYS A 63 -16.79 -13.50 -0.04
CA LYS A 63 -16.67 -14.11 -1.38
C LYS A 63 -17.17 -13.22 -2.51
N ASN A 64 -17.98 -12.19 -2.21
CA ASN A 64 -18.52 -11.27 -3.21
C ASN A 64 -17.47 -10.26 -3.71
N LEU A 65 -16.33 -10.17 -3.02
CA LEU A 65 -15.21 -9.31 -3.40
C LEU A 65 -13.98 -10.16 -3.74
N HIS A 66 -13.54 -10.08 -4.99
CA HIS A 66 -12.28 -10.70 -5.41
C HIS A 66 -11.11 -9.76 -5.09
N VAL A 67 -10.03 -10.29 -4.53
CA VAL A 67 -8.81 -9.54 -4.25
C VAL A 67 -7.65 -10.31 -4.81
N ASP A 68 -6.94 -9.70 -5.75
CA ASP A 68 -5.72 -10.23 -6.31
C ASP A 68 -4.54 -9.43 -5.82
N LEU A 69 -3.44 -10.11 -5.55
CA LEU A 69 -2.21 -9.51 -5.09
C LEU A 69 -1.16 -9.55 -6.21
N LEU A 70 -0.59 -8.39 -6.49
CA LEU A 70 0.57 -8.22 -7.35
C LEU A 70 1.73 -7.66 -6.53
N VAL A 71 2.79 -8.44 -6.34
CA VAL A 71 4.04 -8.00 -5.71
C VAL A 71 5.06 -7.68 -6.78
N LYS A 72 5.55 -6.45 -6.79
CA LYS A 72 6.65 -6.01 -7.66
C LYS A 72 7.96 -6.12 -6.90
N HIS A 73 8.86 -6.99 -7.36
CA HIS A 73 10.20 -7.13 -6.79
C HIS A 73 11.14 -6.01 -7.30
N ILE A 74 12.08 -5.60 -6.44
CA ILE A 74 13.07 -4.54 -6.71
C ILE A 74 14.18 -5.03 -7.65
N ASP A 75 14.50 -6.32 -7.58
CA ASP A 75 15.63 -6.98 -8.25
C ASP A 75 15.30 -7.45 -9.68
N ASN A 76 14.18 -7.00 -10.25
CA ASN A 76 13.69 -7.41 -11.56
C ASN A 76 13.46 -8.94 -11.70
N SER A 77 13.42 -9.69 -10.59
CA SER A 77 13.29 -11.17 -10.57
C SER A 77 11.89 -11.70 -10.89
N GLY A 78 10.99 -10.84 -11.37
CA GLY A 78 9.64 -11.18 -11.77
C GLY A 78 8.57 -10.49 -10.93
N ARG A 79 7.32 -10.53 -11.41
CA ARG A 79 6.13 -10.10 -10.67
C ARG A 79 5.51 -11.33 -10.04
N LEU A 80 5.31 -11.33 -8.74
CA LEU A 80 4.55 -12.40 -8.09
C LEU A 80 3.07 -12.01 -8.12
N TYR A 81 2.26 -12.84 -8.77
CA TYR A 81 0.81 -12.69 -8.82
C TYR A 81 0.15 -13.78 -7.99
N LYS A 82 -0.84 -13.41 -7.18
CA LYS A 82 -1.68 -14.33 -6.43
C LYS A 82 -3.14 -13.95 -6.60
N ALA A 83 -3.92 -14.88 -7.12
CA ALA A 83 -5.35 -14.69 -7.30
C ALA A 83 -6.13 -15.01 -6.02
N GLY A 84 -7.23 -14.29 -5.77
CA GLY A 84 -8.23 -14.65 -4.77
C GLY A 84 -7.71 -14.73 -3.34
N VAL A 85 -6.91 -13.76 -2.92
CA VAL A 85 -6.32 -13.67 -1.58
C VAL A 85 -7.39 -13.33 -0.54
N ASP A 86 -7.41 -14.07 0.57
CA ASP A 86 -8.31 -13.81 1.70
C ASP A 86 -7.74 -12.78 2.68
N LYS A 87 -6.42 -12.76 2.88
CA LYS A 87 -5.73 -11.78 3.72
C LYS A 87 -4.37 -11.42 3.13
N ILE A 88 -4.12 -10.14 2.92
CA ILE A 88 -2.89 -9.66 2.26
C ILE A 88 -1.64 -10.00 3.11
N ASP A 89 -1.75 -9.93 4.43
CA ASP A 89 -0.66 -10.12 5.39
C ASP A 89 0.05 -11.48 5.27
N TYR A 90 -0.65 -12.53 4.83
CA TYR A 90 -0.06 -13.86 4.65
C TYR A 90 0.89 -13.94 3.45
N HIS A 91 0.95 -12.90 2.63
CA HIS A 91 1.76 -12.88 1.42
C HIS A 91 2.80 -11.79 1.42
N ILE A 92 2.66 -10.82 2.33
CA ILE A 92 3.56 -9.67 2.43
C ILE A 92 3.75 -9.37 3.91
N PRO A 93 4.75 -9.97 4.57
CA PRO A 93 5.16 -9.51 5.88
C PRO A 93 5.55 -8.04 5.73
N GLU A 94 4.85 -7.14 6.41
CA GLU A 94 5.22 -5.73 6.46
C GLU A 94 6.59 -5.64 7.13
N LYS A 95 7.57 -5.06 6.43
CA LYS A 95 8.95 -4.97 6.89
C LYS A 95 9.29 -3.60 7.47
N HIS A 96 8.36 -2.66 7.39
CA HIS A 96 8.56 -1.28 7.76
C HIS A 96 7.55 -0.85 8.82
N THR A 97 8.06 -0.30 9.91
CA THR A 97 7.22 0.47 10.85
C THR A 97 6.94 1.85 10.26
N ARG A 98 5.88 2.51 10.75
CA ARG A 98 5.58 3.89 10.39
C ARG A 98 6.78 4.82 10.63
N HIS A 99 7.46 4.65 11.76
CA HIS A 99 8.62 5.44 12.14
C HIS A 99 9.81 5.23 11.18
N GLU A 100 10.14 3.97 10.86
CA GLU A 100 11.20 3.65 9.89
C GLU A 100 10.90 4.26 8.53
N LEU A 101 9.63 4.20 8.10
CA LEU A 101 9.22 4.76 6.82
C LEU A 101 9.31 6.28 6.83
N MET A 102 8.89 6.96 7.90
CA MET A 102 9.03 8.41 8.04
C MET A 102 10.51 8.86 8.01
N ALA A 103 11.36 8.17 8.77
CA ALA A 103 12.80 8.46 8.79
C ALA A 103 13.45 8.27 7.41
N MET A 104 13.07 7.20 6.69
CA MET A 104 13.52 6.93 5.33
C MET A 104 13.11 8.03 4.34
N LEU A 105 11.98 8.71 4.58
CA LEU A 105 11.49 9.82 3.77
C LEU A 105 12.05 11.18 4.21
N GLY A 106 12.95 11.21 5.19
CA GLY A 106 13.53 12.45 5.71
C GLY A 106 12.58 13.26 6.61
N ILE A 107 11.49 12.65 7.07
CA ILE A 107 10.60 13.23 8.07
C ILE A 107 11.16 12.88 9.45
N ASN A 108 11.95 13.78 10.02
CA ASN A 108 12.27 13.71 11.44
C ASN A 108 11.14 14.43 12.18
N ASP A 109 10.21 13.68 12.78
CA ASP A 109 9.44 14.21 13.89
C ASP A 109 10.46 14.76 14.88
N GLY A 110 10.37 16.03 15.26
CA GLY A 110 11.38 16.79 16.02
C GLY A 110 11.71 16.29 17.43
N ALA A 111 11.66 14.98 17.69
CA ALA A 111 12.28 14.34 18.83
C ALA A 111 13.79 14.37 18.64
N THR A 112 14.41 15.43 19.15
CA THR A 112 15.82 15.43 19.54
C THR A 112 16.11 14.14 20.30
N PRO A 113 17.09 13.30 19.90
CA PRO A 113 17.50 12.20 20.74
C PRO A 113 18.11 12.80 22.00
N CYS A 114 17.39 12.69 23.13
CA CYS A 114 18.00 12.87 24.44
C CYS A 114 18.99 11.72 24.63
N LEU A 115 20.26 11.98 24.35
CA LEU A 115 21.38 11.12 24.73
C LEU A 115 21.67 11.30 26.24
N PRO A 116 21.93 10.22 26.99
CA PRO A 116 22.51 10.31 28.33
C PRO A 116 23.98 10.73 28.29
#